data_AF-A0AAW3FHP7-F1
#
_entry.id   AF-A0AAW3FHP7-F1
#
_cell.length_a   1.000
_cell.length_b   1.000
_cell.length_c   1.000
_cell.angle_alpha   90.00
_cell.angle_beta   90.00
_cell.angle_gamma   90.00
#
_symmetry.space_group_name_H-M   'P 1'
#
loop_
_entity.id
_entity.type
_entity.pdbx_description
1 polymer ?
#
loop_
_entity_poly.entity_id
_entity_poly.type
_entity_poly.pdbx_seq_one_letter_code
_entity_poly.pdbx_strand_id
1 'polypeptide(L)'
;MTRNIFFSALIFIFTFYSTPCKSQWFESFCYKNSWSPWKSWNGIQIYSYPKRSGIILKSEGGVTFFSFKITNYIPPTKQQIKEHYKKNQYFEYTGTVEYLLDEFSPTAEDIAKKSFFVHSDPRTDITPIINRRTSCIIQIAPYKKLPQLYNIWFDNIGYAIDLRNMIFSND
;
A
#
# COMPACT_ATOMS: atom_id res chain seq x y z
N MET A 1 61.25 35.03 25.00
CA MET A 1 59.79 35.22 24.94
C MET A 1 59.23 34.34 23.84
N THR A 2 58.70 33.17 24.19
CA THR A 2 58.11 32.21 23.24
C THR A 2 56.66 31.95 23.68
N ARG A 3 55.69 32.46 22.90
CA ARG A 3 54.25 32.24 23.13
C ARG A 3 53.85 30.93 22.46
N ASN A 4 53.49 29.94 23.28
CA ASN A 4 52.79 28.74 22.80
C ASN A 4 51.32 29.10 22.55
N ILE A 5 50.85 28.90 21.32
CA ILE A 5 49.45 29.07 20.92
C ILE A 5 48.77 27.71 21.10
N PHE A 6 47.86 27.63 22.08
CA PHE A 6 46.96 26.49 22.25
C PHE A 6 45.92 26.51 21.11
N PHE A 7 45.92 25.48 20.26
CA PHE A 7 44.82 25.21 19.33
C PHE A 7 43.79 24.33 20.05
N SER A 8 42.65 24.94 20.42
CA SER A 8 41.48 24.23 20.91
C SER A 8 40.73 23.63 19.71
N ALA A 9 40.68 22.30 19.62
CA ALA A 9 39.92 21.59 18.60
C ALA A 9 38.45 21.52 19.03
N LEU A 10 37.59 22.29 18.36
CA LEU A 10 36.14 22.25 18.55
C LEU A 10 35.57 21.02 17.83
N ILE A 11 35.17 19.99 18.59
CA ILE A 11 34.50 18.79 18.06
C ILE A 11 33.06 19.16 17.73
N PHE A 12 32.73 19.29 16.44
CA PHE A 12 31.37 19.45 15.94
C PHE A 12 30.68 18.07 15.92
N ILE A 13 29.83 17.80 16.91
CA ILE A 13 28.97 16.61 16.93
C ILE A 13 27.79 16.89 15.99
N PHE A 14 27.84 16.35 14.77
CA PHE A 14 26.69 16.31 13.87
C PHE A 14 25.67 15.31 14.43
N THR A 15 24.66 15.81 15.14
CA THR A 15 23.44 15.05 15.39
C THR A 15 22.66 14.95 14.09
N PHE A 16 22.79 13.82 13.40
CA PHE A 16 21.90 13.47 12.31
C PHE A 16 20.51 13.25 12.89
N TYR A 17 19.69 14.30 12.89
CA TYR A 17 18.24 14.15 13.05
C TYR A 17 17.73 13.39 11.83
N SER A 18 17.54 12.09 11.96
CA SER A 18 16.78 11.31 10.99
C SER A 18 15.35 11.82 11.02
N THR A 19 14.98 12.64 10.04
CA THR A 19 13.57 12.97 9.81
C THR A 19 12.82 11.66 9.52
N PRO A 20 11.71 11.38 10.21
CA PRO A 20 10.91 10.20 9.88
C PRO A 20 10.38 10.38 8.46
N CYS A 21 10.89 9.56 7.53
CA CYS A 21 10.38 9.49 6.18
C CYS A 21 8.93 9.01 6.25
N LYS A 22 7.97 9.86 5.85
CA LYS A 22 6.57 9.45 5.71
C LYS A 22 6.52 8.34 4.66
N SER A 23 5.92 7.21 5.00
CA SER A 23 5.88 6.07 4.10
C SER A 23 5.10 6.41 2.82
N GLN A 24 5.76 6.23 1.68
CA GLN A 24 5.20 6.51 0.35
C GLN A 24 4.83 5.18 -0.31
N TRP A 25 3.69 5.16 -0.99
CA TRP A 25 3.29 4.04 -1.86
C TRP A 25 2.68 4.58 -3.15
N PHE A 26 2.54 3.70 -4.13
CA PHE A 26 1.99 4.05 -5.42
C PHE A 26 0.77 3.20 -5.73
N GLU A 27 -0.19 3.82 -6.41
CA GLU A 27 -1.45 3.20 -6.79
C GLU A 27 -1.77 3.44 -8.26
N SER A 28 -2.42 2.47 -8.89
CA SER A 28 -2.98 2.59 -10.24
C SER A 28 -4.27 1.80 -10.34
N PHE A 29 -5.21 2.27 -11.14
CA PHE A 29 -6.51 1.64 -11.34
C PHE A 29 -6.66 1.19 -12.79
N CYS A 30 -7.18 -0.01 -13.01
CA CYS A 30 -7.53 -0.53 -14.30
C CYS A 30 -9.04 -0.41 -14.50
N TYR A 31 -9.46 0.28 -15.54
CA TYR A 31 -10.84 0.34 -15.99
C TYR A 31 -10.90 0.04 -17.49
N LYS A 32 -11.77 -0.89 -17.89
CA LYS A 32 -11.91 -1.32 -19.30
C LYS A 32 -10.57 -1.65 -19.96
N ASN A 33 -9.73 -2.42 -19.27
CA ASN A 33 -8.39 -2.84 -19.71
C ASN A 33 -7.37 -1.70 -19.90
N SER A 34 -7.65 -0.50 -19.40
CA SER A 34 -6.73 0.63 -19.40
C SER A 34 -6.32 0.99 -17.98
N TRP A 35 -5.01 1.00 -17.74
CA TRP A 35 -4.44 1.42 -16.46
C TRP A 35 -4.32 2.95 -16.39
N SER A 36 -4.67 3.52 -15.25
CA SER A 36 -4.40 4.92 -14.93
C SER A 36 -2.89 5.14 -14.73
N PRO A 37 -2.39 6.38 -14.87
CA PRO A 37 -1.05 6.72 -14.39
C PRO A 37 -0.88 6.32 -12.93
N TRP A 38 0.35 5.95 -12.56
CA TRP A 38 0.72 5.72 -11.17
C TRP A 38 0.63 7.02 -10.37
N LYS A 39 -0.14 7.02 -9.29
CA LYS A 39 -0.21 8.11 -8.33
C LYS A 39 0.58 7.76 -7.09
N SER A 40 1.33 8.72 -6.57
CA SER A 40 2.02 8.59 -5.30
C SER A 40 1.14 9.13 -4.18
N TRP A 41 1.18 8.44 -3.05
CA TRP A 41 0.48 8.85 -1.84
C TRP A 41 1.41 8.89 -0.63
N ASN A 42 1.03 9.71 0.35
CA ASN A 42 1.67 9.82 1.66
C ASN A 42 0.57 10.07 2.71
N GLY A 43 0.91 9.96 4.00
CA GLY A 43 -0.01 10.35 5.09
C GLY A 43 -1.15 9.38 5.39
N ILE A 44 -1.07 8.12 4.97
CA ILE A 44 -2.04 7.06 5.34
C ILE A 44 -1.30 5.99 6.13
N GLN A 45 -2.02 5.32 7.02
CA GLN A 45 -1.50 4.18 7.76
C GLN A 45 -1.78 2.89 6.96
N ILE A 46 -0.71 2.19 6.60
CA ILE A 46 -0.78 0.91 5.89
C ILE A 46 -0.41 -0.20 6.87
N TYR A 47 -1.32 -1.14 7.04
CA TYR A 47 -1.14 -2.34 7.83
C TYR A 47 -1.11 -3.56 6.91
N SER A 48 -0.43 -4.62 7.35
CA SER A 48 -0.48 -5.91 6.66
C SER A 48 -1.11 -6.96 7.56
N TYR A 49 -1.99 -7.79 7.00
CA TYR A 49 -2.43 -9.00 7.69
C TYR A 49 -1.23 -9.93 7.97
N PRO A 50 -1.35 -10.85 8.96
CA PRO A 50 -0.29 -11.80 9.28
C PRO A 50 0.26 -12.52 8.06
N LYS A 51 1.58 -12.71 8.04
CA LYS A 51 2.34 -13.31 6.92
C LYS A 51 2.21 -12.54 5.59
N ARG A 52 1.78 -11.28 5.62
CA ARG A 52 1.49 -10.44 4.43
C ARG A 52 0.44 -11.06 3.52
N SER A 53 -0.57 -11.69 4.12
CA SER A 53 -1.72 -12.26 3.43
C SER A 53 -2.72 -11.20 2.93
N GLY A 54 -2.40 -9.91 3.05
CA GLY A 54 -3.23 -8.82 2.58
C GLY A 54 -2.81 -7.49 3.19
N ILE A 55 -3.51 -6.42 2.82
CA ILE A 55 -3.21 -5.04 3.20
C ILE A 55 -4.49 -4.34 3.68
N ILE A 56 -4.33 -3.43 4.64
CA ILE A 56 -5.37 -2.53 5.13
C ILE A 56 -4.86 -1.10 5.00
N LEU A 57 -5.65 -0.24 4.36
CA LEU A 57 -5.40 1.19 4.24
C LEU A 57 -6.36 1.96 5.15
N LYS A 58 -5.80 2.74 6.08
CA LYS A 58 -6.57 3.56 7.02
C LYS A 58 -6.24 5.04 6.90
N SER A 59 -7.26 5.88 6.92
CA SER A 59 -7.09 7.34 6.98
C SER A 59 -6.30 7.76 8.23
N GLU A 60 -5.83 9.00 8.30
CA GLU A 60 -5.17 9.53 9.50
C GLU A 60 -6.06 9.43 10.75
N GLY A 61 -7.39 9.48 10.58
CA GLY A 61 -8.37 9.27 11.65
C GLY A 61 -8.60 7.81 12.05
N GLY A 62 -7.86 6.86 11.48
CA GLY A 62 -7.93 5.44 11.79
C GLY A 62 -9.08 4.68 11.09
N VAL A 63 -9.77 5.31 10.15
CA VAL A 63 -10.89 4.65 9.44
C VAL A 63 -10.36 3.86 8.24
N THR A 64 -10.66 2.57 8.20
CA THR A 64 -10.35 1.71 7.05
C THR A 64 -11.20 2.13 5.85
N PHE A 65 -10.56 2.55 4.77
CA PHE A 65 -11.25 2.89 3.52
C PHE A 65 -11.05 1.86 2.41
N PHE A 66 -10.02 1.03 2.53
CA PHE A 66 -9.76 -0.08 1.62
C PHE A 66 -8.99 -1.18 2.34
N SER A 67 -9.33 -2.44 2.08
CA SER A 67 -8.51 -3.58 2.48
C SER A 67 -8.73 -4.76 1.54
N PHE A 68 -7.72 -5.62 1.43
CA PHE A 68 -7.90 -6.95 0.84
C PHE A 68 -7.21 -8.00 1.70
N LYS A 69 -7.74 -9.22 1.66
CA LYS A 69 -7.23 -10.38 2.36
C LYS A 69 -7.30 -11.62 1.48
N ILE A 70 -6.18 -12.28 1.30
CA ILE A 70 -6.07 -13.57 0.65
C ILE A 70 -6.70 -14.64 1.56
N THR A 71 -7.69 -15.36 1.07
CA THR A 71 -8.41 -16.37 1.84
C THR A 71 -7.75 -17.75 1.78
N ASN A 72 -7.02 -18.04 0.69
CA ASN A 72 -6.36 -19.32 0.45
C ASN A 72 -4.82 -19.22 0.58
N TYR A 73 -4.32 -18.38 1.49
CA TYR A 73 -2.90 -18.04 1.52
C TYR A 73 -2.03 -19.17 2.08
N ILE A 74 -1.20 -19.73 1.21
CA ILE A 74 -0.07 -20.60 1.58
C ILE A 74 1.20 -19.84 1.19
N PRO A 75 2.03 -19.38 2.15
CA PRO A 75 3.25 -18.66 1.84
C PRO A 75 4.16 -19.50 0.92
N PRO A 76 4.63 -18.94 -0.21
CA PRO A 76 5.48 -19.69 -1.13
C PRO A 76 6.84 -19.98 -0.50
N THR A 77 7.40 -21.15 -0.82
CA THR A 77 8.73 -21.54 -0.38
C THR A 77 9.81 -20.67 -1.05
N LYS A 78 11.01 -20.65 -0.47
CA LYS A 78 12.17 -19.95 -1.08
C LYS A 78 12.47 -20.42 -2.51
N GLN A 79 12.22 -21.71 -2.80
CA GLN A 79 12.41 -22.27 -4.15
C GLN A 79 11.35 -21.72 -5.12
N GLN A 80 10.06 -21.75 -4.74
CA GLN A 80 8.98 -21.19 -5.54
C GLN A 80 9.19 -19.69 -5.82
N ILE A 81 9.57 -18.92 -4.79
CA ILE A 81 9.92 -17.50 -4.95
C ILE A 81 11.03 -17.32 -6.00
N LYS A 82 12.10 -18.10 -5.93
CA LYS A 82 13.23 -18.04 -6.88
C LYS A 82 12.80 -18.38 -8.31
N GLU A 83 11.96 -19.40 -8.48
CA GLU A 83 11.47 -19.82 -9.80
C GLU A 83 10.57 -18.77 -10.44
N HIS A 84 9.56 -18.28 -9.70
CA HIS A 84 8.67 -17.23 -10.16
C HIS A 84 9.43 -15.94 -10.48
N TYR A 85 10.42 -15.58 -9.66
CA TYR A 85 11.28 -14.43 -9.92
C TYR A 85 12.09 -14.58 -11.21
N LYS A 86 12.66 -15.76 -11.48
CA LYS A 86 13.39 -16.02 -12.73
C LYS A 86 12.49 -16.02 -13.97
N LYS A 87 11.27 -16.53 -13.85
CA LYS A 87 10.30 -16.65 -14.94
C LYS A 87 9.44 -15.41 -15.12
N ASN A 88 9.60 -14.39 -14.28
CA ASN A 88 8.72 -13.23 -14.21
C ASN A 88 7.22 -13.61 -14.07
N GLN A 89 6.94 -14.66 -13.29
CA GLN A 89 5.60 -15.23 -13.15
C GLN A 89 4.91 -14.76 -11.87
N TYR A 90 3.71 -14.19 -12.00
CA TYR A 90 2.90 -13.75 -10.88
C TYR A 90 2.45 -14.95 -10.03
N PHE A 91 2.32 -14.73 -8.73
CA PHE A 91 1.54 -15.64 -7.88
C PHE A 91 0.09 -15.21 -7.93
N GLU A 92 -0.84 -16.15 -8.06
CA GLU A 92 -2.27 -15.87 -8.11
C GLU A 92 -2.98 -16.50 -6.92
N TYR A 93 -3.86 -15.72 -6.28
CA TYR A 93 -4.64 -16.12 -5.13
C TYR A 93 -6.07 -15.61 -5.25
N THR A 94 -6.96 -16.15 -4.43
CA THR A 94 -8.32 -15.64 -4.26
C THR A 94 -8.47 -15.03 -2.87
N GLY A 95 -9.36 -14.06 -2.76
CA GLY A 95 -9.54 -13.35 -1.50
C GLY A 95 -10.85 -12.60 -1.40
N THR A 96 -10.90 -11.76 -0.38
CA THR A 96 -11.96 -10.77 -0.18
C THR A 96 -11.35 -9.37 -0.21
N VAL A 97 -12.08 -8.42 -0.78
CA VAL A 97 -11.76 -6.99 -0.75
C VAL A 97 -12.92 -6.25 -0.08
N GLU A 98 -12.57 -5.25 0.71
CA GLU A 98 -13.50 -4.32 1.36
C GLU A 98 -13.12 -2.89 0.99
N TYR A 99 -14.08 -2.07 0.60
CA TYR A 99 -13.85 -0.69 0.16
C TYR A 99 -15.10 0.16 0.35
N LEU A 100 -14.91 1.48 0.46
CA LEU A 100 -16.00 2.42 0.67
C LEU A 100 -16.59 2.94 -0.65
N LEU A 101 -17.89 3.17 -0.64
CA LEU A 101 -18.68 3.81 -1.70
C LEU A 101 -19.43 5.01 -1.11
N ASP A 102 -19.66 6.02 -1.94
CA ASP A 102 -20.46 7.21 -1.61
C ASP A 102 -21.43 7.52 -2.76
N GLU A 103 -22.24 8.58 -2.61
CA GLU A 103 -23.18 9.02 -3.64
C GLU A 103 -22.50 9.44 -4.96
N PHE A 104 -21.25 9.92 -4.88
CA PHE A 104 -20.49 10.35 -6.05
C PHE A 104 -19.78 9.18 -6.76
N SER A 105 -19.61 8.07 -6.07
CA SER A 105 -18.89 6.87 -6.51
C SER A 105 -19.69 5.64 -6.07
N PRO A 106 -20.90 5.42 -6.63
CA PRO A 106 -21.79 4.36 -6.18
C PRO A 106 -21.32 2.95 -6.60
N THR A 107 -20.35 2.86 -7.51
CA THR A 107 -19.78 1.59 -7.98
C THR A 107 -18.25 1.57 -7.95
N ALA A 108 -17.66 0.36 -7.98
CA ALA A 108 -16.21 0.20 -8.12
C ALA A 108 -15.68 0.82 -9.43
N GLU A 109 -16.47 0.77 -10.50
CA GLU A 109 -16.10 1.42 -11.77
C GLU A 109 -15.94 2.93 -11.61
N ASP A 110 -16.78 3.58 -10.80
CA ASP A 110 -16.69 5.03 -10.58
C ASP A 110 -15.44 5.41 -9.79
N ILE A 111 -15.05 4.58 -8.81
CA ILE A 111 -13.76 4.68 -8.12
C ILE A 111 -12.61 4.56 -9.13
N ALA A 112 -12.64 3.55 -10.01
CA ALA A 112 -11.57 3.32 -10.96
C ALA A 112 -11.44 4.47 -11.98
N LYS A 113 -12.56 5.01 -12.47
CA LYS A 113 -12.59 6.20 -13.35
C LYS A 113 -11.97 7.43 -12.69
N LYS A 114 -12.21 7.64 -11.39
CA LYS A 114 -11.57 8.72 -10.61
C LYS A 114 -10.12 8.40 -10.23
N SER A 115 -9.77 7.12 -10.26
CA SER A 115 -8.50 6.57 -9.80
C SER A 115 -8.17 7.03 -8.37
N PHE A 116 -9.16 6.90 -7.49
CA PHE A 116 -9.10 7.28 -6.08
C PHE A 116 -10.20 6.58 -5.28
N PHE A 117 -9.85 5.98 -4.15
CA PHE A 117 -10.85 5.40 -3.22
C PHE A 117 -11.58 6.47 -2.44
N VAL A 118 -12.84 6.20 -2.11
CA VAL A 118 -13.63 7.05 -1.20
C VAL A 118 -13.00 7.01 0.19
N HIS A 119 -12.70 8.17 0.77
CA HIS A 119 -12.26 8.29 2.15
C HIS A 119 -13.44 8.79 2.99
N SER A 120 -13.77 8.09 4.07
CA SER A 120 -14.67 8.63 5.07
C SER A 120 -13.95 9.68 5.91
N ASP A 121 -14.49 10.88 5.99
CA ASP A 121 -14.17 11.80 7.08
C ASP A 121 -15.13 11.55 8.25
N PRO A 122 -14.66 10.95 9.36
CA PRO A 122 -15.52 10.63 10.50
C PRO A 122 -16.05 11.88 11.22
N ARG A 123 -15.58 13.09 10.86
CA ARG A 123 -16.01 14.36 11.46
C ARG A 123 -17.09 15.07 10.66
N THR A 124 -17.38 14.62 9.45
CA THR A 124 -18.31 15.30 8.55
C THR A 124 -19.39 14.32 8.09
N ASP A 125 -20.63 14.58 8.49
CA ASP A 125 -21.80 13.75 8.20
C ASP A 125 -22.35 14.02 6.77
N ILE A 126 -21.46 14.27 5.81
CA ILE A 126 -21.81 14.98 4.57
C ILE A 126 -22.41 14.05 3.51
N THR A 127 -22.13 12.74 3.56
CA THR A 127 -22.70 11.76 2.61
C THR A 127 -22.80 10.37 3.21
N PRO A 128 -23.85 9.58 2.89
CA PRO A 128 -23.93 8.19 3.32
C PRO A 128 -22.78 7.38 2.71
N ILE A 129 -22.00 6.72 3.57
CA ILE A 129 -20.87 5.87 3.18
C ILE A 129 -21.28 4.42 3.32
N ILE A 130 -21.09 3.63 2.26
CA ILE A 130 -21.40 2.21 2.24
C ILE A 130 -20.09 1.43 2.20
N ASN A 131 -19.88 0.54 3.15
CA ASN A 131 -18.79 -0.44 3.08
C ASN A 131 -19.23 -1.62 2.21
N ARG A 132 -18.51 -1.86 1.11
CA ARG A 132 -18.75 -2.94 0.17
C ARG A 132 -17.70 -4.03 0.36
N ARG A 133 -18.15 -5.27 0.52
CA ARG A 133 -17.32 -6.47 0.57
C ARG A 133 -17.64 -7.40 -0.60
N THR A 134 -16.62 -7.87 -1.30
CA THR A 134 -16.77 -8.79 -2.45
C THR A 134 -15.57 -9.74 -2.56
N SER A 135 -15.68 -10.75 -3.40
CA SER A 135 -14.56 -11.64 -3.74
C SER A 135 -13.62 -10.98 -4.74
N CYS A 136 -12.34 -11.32 -4.68
CA CYS A 136 -11.33 -10.78 -5.60
C CYS A 136 -10.29 -11.82 -6.01
N ILE A 137 -9.63 -11.55 -7.14
CA ILE A 137 -8.40 -12.23 -7.57
C ILE A 137 -7.23 -11.33 -7.21
N ILE A 138 -6.22 -11.90 -6.57
CA ILE A 138 -5.04 -11.16 -6.12
C ILE A 138 -3.82 -11.75 -6.80
N GLN A 139 -3.12 -10.93 -7.57
CA GLN A 139 -1.88 -11.30 -8.22
C GLN A 139 -0.72 -10.56 -7.55
N ILE A 140 0.25 -11.31 -7.05
CA ILE A 140 1.46 -10.77 -6.44
C ILE A 140 2.57 -10.83 -7.49
N ALA A 141 3.17 -9.69 -7.81
CA ALA A 141 4.29 -9.63 -8.74
C ALA A 141 5.49 -10.42 -8.20
N PRO A 142 6.35 -11.00 -9.06
CA PRO A 142 7.53 -11.73 -8.63
C PRO A 142 8.45 -10.87 -7.74
N TYR A 143 8.96 -11.46 -6.65
CA TYR A 143 9.77 -10.75 -5.67
C TYR A 143 10.97 -11.59 -5.18
N LYS A 144 11.99 -10.94 -4.60
CA LYS A 144 13.16 -11.64 -4.02
C LYS A 144 13.03 -11.92 -2.53
N LYS A 145 12.58 -10.92 -1.76
CA LYS A 145 12.53 -10.99 -0.29
C LYS A 145 11.09 -11.05 0.19
N LEU A 146 10.32 -10.02 -0.17
CA LEU A 146 8.96 -9.85 0.30
C LEU A 146 8.08 -9.31 -0.84
N PRO A 147 6.77 -9.63 -0.85
CA PRO A 147 5.81 -9.02 -1.76
C PRO A 147 5.84 -7.49 -1.66
N GLN A 148 5.76 -6.82 -2.82
CA GLN A 148 5.79 -5.36 -2.93
C GLN A 148 4.69 -4.82 -3.84
N LEU A 149 4.39 -5.52 -4.93
CA LEU A 149 3.37 -5.11 -5.90
C LEU A 149 2.25 -6.15 -5.93
N TYR A 150 1.04 -5.67 -5.72
CA TYR A 150 -0.19 -6.45 -5.75
C TYR A 150 -1.13 -5.86 -6.79
N ASN A 151 -1.72 -6.72 -7.62
CA ASN A 151 -2.86 -6.38 -8.47
C ASN A 151 -4.09 -7.10 -7.92
N ILE A 152 -5.15 -6.37 -7.62
CA ILE A 152 -6.38 -6.86 -7.04
C ILE A 152 -7.50 -6.61 -8.06
N TRP A 153 -8.16 -7.67 -8.49
CA TRP A 153 -9.25 -7.63 -9.47
C TRP A 153 -10.57 -7.97 -8.79
N PHE A 154 -11.54 -7.06 -8.89
CA PHE A 154 -12.85 -7.17 -8.25
C PHE A 154 -13.85 -6.27 -8.97
N ASP A 155 -15.13 -6.62 -8.93
CA ASP A 155 -16.25 -5.81 -9.45
C ASP A 155 -15.93 -5.10 -10.80
N ASN A 156 -15.35 -5.86 -11.74
CA ASN A 156 -14.94 -5.45 -13.10
C ASN A 156 -13.85 -4.36 -13.20
N ILE A 157 -13.11 -4.12 -12.13
CA ILE A 157 -11.95 -3.23 -12.11
C ILE A 157 -10.67 -3.96 -11.67
N GLY A 158 -9.53 -3.35 -11.97
CA GLY A 158 -8.25 -3.71 -11.35
C GLY A 158 -7.74 -2.58 -10.47
N TYR A 159 -7.05 -2.93 -9.41
CA TYR A 159 -6.36 -1.99 -8.53
C TYR A 159 -4.95 -2.52 -8.27
N ALA A 160 -3.94 -1.73 -8.57
CA ALA A 160 -2.55 -2.06 -8.32
C ALA A 160 -2.02 -1.20 -7.19
N ILE A 161 -1.38 -1.82 -6.21
CA ILE A 161 -0.70 -1.14 -5.11
C ILE A 161 0.75 -1.59 -5.03
N ASP A 162 1.65 -0.61 -5.03
CA ASP A 162 3.09 -0.79 -4.95
C ASP A 162 3.64 -0.20 -3.65
N LEU A 163 4.15 -1.10 -2.82
CA LEU A 163 4.64 -0.86 -1.47
C LEU A 163 6.18 -0.89 -1.42
N ARG A 164 6.87 -0.72 -2.55
CA ARG A 164 8.33 -0.57 -2.58
C ARG A 164 8.75 0.54 -1.61
N ASN A 165 9.73 0.22 -0.76
CA ASN A 165 10.27 1.09 0.29
C ASN A 165 9.37 1.36 1.51
N MET A 166 8.24 0.66 1.65
CA MET A 166 7.45 0.74 2.89
C MET A 166 7.96 -0.17 4.00
N ILE A 167 7.86 0.34 5.23
CA ILE A 167 7.98 -0.43 6.46
C ILE A 167 6.57 -0.60 7.01
N PHE A 168 6.13 -1.85 7.20
CA PHE A 168 4.80 -2.13 7.74
C PHE A 168 4.79 -2.01 9.25
N SER A 169 3.74 -1.39 9.78
CA SER A 169 3.31 -1.62 11.16
C SER A 169 2.57 -2.96 11.21
N ASN A 170 2.94 -3.84 12.12
CA ASN A 170 2.18 -5.07 12.36
C ASN A 170 0.87 -4.71 13.09
N ASP A 171 -0.25 -5.28 12.64
CA ASP A 171 -1.53 -5.32 13.37
C ASP A 171 -1.60 -6.63 14.17
#